data_AF-A0A942ZYZ5-F1
#
_entry.id   AF-A0A942ZYZ5-F1
#
_cell.length_a   1.000
_cell.length_b   1.000
_cell.length_c   1.000
_cell.angle_alpha   90.00
_cell.angle_beta   90.00
_cell.angle_gamma   90.00
#
_symmetry.space_group_name_H-M   'P 1'
#
loop_
_entity.id
_entity.type
_entity.pdbx_description
1 polymer ?
#
loop_
_entity_poly.entity_id
_entity_poly.type
_entity_poly.pdbx_seq_one_letter_code
_entity_poly.pdbx_strand_id
1 'polypeptide(L)'
;MDYKNEILKVEKKQFELYFCDAYIKTLHPSEASYYKKHLITWRKVKHLIIKKKFALLEESAACANIYKEFWRNFFDVAKEQKTPLEYLFLSTEINNCLRRQKLVYIEDLLSQYNTIDDLLKIRKIGEKAAKDIINKLNEFTSIDKKTIDKQIMENNEDCYVLYEERDKLLHIVK
;
A
#
# COMPACT_ATOMS: atom_id res chain seq x y z
N MET A 1 4.90 0.22 -17.99
CA MET A 1 6.05 -0.35 -17.26
C MET A 1 5.83 -1.85 -17.25
N ASP A 2 6.76 -2.63 -17.82
CA ASP A 2 6.65 -4.09 -17.82
C ASP A 2 7.28 -4.64 -16.54
N TYR A 3 6.46 -4.73 -15.50
CA TYR A 3 6.91 -5.14 -14.16
C TYR A 3 7.45 -6.58 -14.13
N LYS A 4 7.23 -7.42 -15.16
CA LYS A 4 7.63 -8.83 -15.12
C LYS A 4 9.13 -9.02 -14.94
N ASN A 5 9.92 -8.30 -15.72
CA ASN A 5 11.38 -8.40 -15.66
C ASN A 5 11.93 -7.78 -14.37
N GLU A 6 11.24 -6.80 -13.82
CA GLU A 6 11.61 -6.16 -12.56
C GLU A 6 11.35 -7.10 -11.37
N ILE A 7 10.21 -7.81 -11.35
CA ILE A 7 9.84 -8.77 -10.30
C ILE A 7 10.88 -9.88 -10.14
N LEU A 8 11.41 -10.39 -11.26
CA LEU A 8 12.45 -11.43 -11.23
C LEU A 8 13.76 -10.94 -10.60
N LYS A 9 14.07 -9.66 -10.75
CA LYS A 9 15.29 -9.03 -10.22
C LYS A 9 15.17 -8.62 -8.76
N VAL A 10 13.98 -8.64 -8.17
CA VAL A 10 13.79 -8.32 -6.75
C VAL A 10 14.54 -9.34 -5.91
N GLU A 11 15.48 -8.85 -5.10
CA GLU A 11 16.17 -9.66 -4.11
C GLU A 11 15.30 -9.88 -2.87
N LYS A 12 15.51 -11.00 -2.17
CA LYS A 12 14.74 -11.34 -0.96
C LYS A 12 14.83 -10.23 0.10
N LYS A 13 16.02 -9.67 0.31
CA LYS A 13 16.24 -8.58 1.26
C LYS A 13 15.46 -7.31 0.90
N GLN A 14 15.37 -7.00 -0.40
CA GLN A 14 14.57 -5.87 -0.89
C GLN A 14 13.08 -6.14 -0.69
N PHE A 15 12.64 -7.37 -0.95
CA PHE A 15 11.27 -7.79 -0.69
C PHE A 15 10.89 -7.60 0.79
N GLU A 16 11.74 -8.10 1.70
CA GLU A 16 11.56 -7.96 3.16
C GLU A 16 11.47 -6.51 3.60
N LEU A 17 12.32 -5.65 3.05
CA LEU A 17 12.38 -4.23 3.41
C LEU A 17 11.10 -3.47 3.04
N TYR A 18 10.53 -3.74 1.88
CA TYR A 18 9.43 -2.95 1.32
C TYR A 18 8.06 -3.66 1.34
N PHE A 19 7.99 -4.91 1.83
CA PHE A 19 6.74 -5.66 1.87
C PHE A 19 5.64 -4.92 2.63
N CYS A 20 5.91 -4.42 3.84
CA CYS A 20 4.90 -3.77 4.67
C CYS A 20 4.37 -2.49 4.02
N ASP A 21 5.25 -1.67 3.47
CA ASP A 21 4.90 -0.43 2.77
C ASP A 21 4.04 -0.71 1.53
N ALA A 22 4.40 -1.74 0.74
CA ALA A 22 3.63 -2.17 -0.41
C ALA A 22 2.25 -2.74 0.01
N TYR A 23 2.24 -3.55 1.07
CA TYR A 23 1.04 -4.19 1.61
C TYR A 23 0.03 -3.15 2.10
N ILE A 24 0.44 -2.19 2.92
CA ILE A 24 -0.47 -1.19 3.49
C ILE A 24 -1.05 -0.30 2.39
N LYS A 25 -0.22 0.10 1.42
CA LYS A 25 -0.65 0.90 0.26
C LYS A 25 -1.64 0.15 -0.63
N THR A 26 -1.52 -1.18 -0.69
CA THR A 26 -2.42 -2.05 -1.46
C THR A 26 -3.76 -2.30 -0.77
N LEU A 27 -3.78 -2.41 0.56
CA LEU A 27 -5.01 -2.76 1.29
C LEU A 27 -5.79 -1.58 1.85
N HIS A 28 -5.17 -0.40 1.93
CA HIS A 28 -5.83 0.84 2.32
C HIS A 28 -6.00 1.86 1.15
N PRO A 29 -6.71 1.48 0.07
CA PRO A 29 -7.36 2.34 -0.90
C PRO A 29 -7.65 3.79 -0.53
N SER A 30 -6.89 4.76 -0.99
CA SER A 30 -7.28 6.16 -0.82
C SER A 30 -8.28 6.66 -1.88
N GLU A 31 -8.60 5.91 -2.95
CA GLU A 31 -9.60 6.33 -3.94
C GLU A 31 -10.95 5.60 -3.82
N ALA A 32 -12.00 6.35 -4.15
CA ALA A 32 -13.41 6.16 -3.82
C ALA A 32 -14.03 4.77 -4.11
N SER A 33 -14.84 4.36 -3.13
CA SER A 33 -15.90 3.34 -3.19
C SER A 33 -15.45 1.90 -3.46
N TYR A 34 -16.03 0.98 -2.68
CA TYR A 34 -15.59 -0.41 -2.50
C TYR A 34 -14.29 -0.44 -1.67
N TYR A 35 -14.18 -1.08 -0.51
CA TYR A 35 -14.05 -2.54 -0.42
C TYR A 35 -13.93 -2.93 1.08
N LYS A 36 -15.04 -3.41 1.69
CA LYS A 36 -14.93 -4.51 2.67
C LYS A 36 -14.36 -5.80 2.03
N LYS A 37 -14.23 -5.82 0.70
CA LYS A 37 -13.86 -6.97 -0.12
C LYS A 37 -12.34 -7.13 -0.33
N HIS A 38 -11.48 -6.11 -0.17
CA HIS A 38 -10.05 -6.22 -0.50
C HIS A 38 -9.26 -7.05 0.52
N LEU A 39 -9.57 -6.93 1.82
CA LEU A 39 -9.00 -7.81 2.84
C LEU A 39 -9.37 -9.28 2.59
N ILE A 40 -10.62 -9.54 2.22
CA ILE A 40 -11.11 -10.88 1.87
C ILE A 40 -10.40 -11.39 0.61
N THR A 41 -10.27 -10.53 -0.42
CA THR A 41 -9.62 -10.90 -1.67
C THR A 41 -8.11 -11.05 -1.51
N TRP A 42 -7.42 -10.27 -0.67
CA TRP A 42 -6.01 -10.49 -0.35
C TRP A 42 -5.81 -11.84 0.35
N ARG A 43 -6.62 -12.13 1.37
CA ARG A 43 -6.63 -13.45 2.01
C ARG A 43 -6.84 -14.56 0.98
N LYS A 44 -7.73 -14.36 0.00
CA LYS A 44 -7.95 -15.30 -1.12
C LYS A 44 -6.74 -15.39 -2.04
N VAL A 45 -6.13 -14.29 -2.45
CA VAL A 45 -4.89 -14.23 -3.27
C VAL A 45 -3.81 -15.07 -2.58
N LYS A 46 -3.51 -14.71 -1.34
CA LYS A 46 -2.55 -15.39 -0.47
C LYS A 46 -2.84 -16.89 -0.37
N HIS A 47 -4.08 -17.27 -0.04
CA HIS A 47 -4.50 -18.67 0.03
C HIS A 47 -4.30 -19.42 -1.28
N LEU A 48 -4.67 -18.82 -2.42
CA LEU A 48 -4.50 -19.45 -3.74
C LEU A 48 -3.02 -19.64 -4.09
N ILE A 49 -2.15 -18.69 -3.73
CA ILE A 49 -0.70 -18.79 -3.94
C ILE A 49 -0.10 -19.90 -3.06
N ILE A 50 -0.40 -19.93 -1.77
CA ILE A 50 0.04 -21.01 -0.85
C ILE A 50 -0.38 -22.38 -1.36
N LYS A 51 -1.62 -22.50 -1.84
CA LYS A 51 -2.17 -23.76 -2.36
C LYS A 51 -1.76 -24.05 -3.80
N LYS A 52 -0.91 -23.22 -4.41
CA LYS A 52 -0.44 -23.33 -5.80
C LYS A 52 -1.58 -23.42 -6.82
N LYS A 53 -2.70 -22.77 -6.51
CA LYS A 53 -3.92 -22.68 -7.33
C LYS A 53 -3.85 -21.45 -8.24
N PHE A 54 -2.81 -21.34 -9.06
CA PHE A 54 -2.52 -20.14 -9.84
C PHE A 54 -3.57 -19.86 -10.92
N ALA A 55 -4.09 -20.89 -11.60
CA ALA A 55 -5.17 -20.74 -12.58
C ALA A 55 -6.42 -20.07 -11.98
N LEU A 56 -6.81 -20.48 -10.76
CA LEU A 56 -7.94 -19.88 -10.04
C LEU A 56 -7.68 -18.44 -9.59
N LEU A 57 -6.42 -18.06 -9.42
CA LEU A 57 -6.03 -16.68 -9.13
C LEU A 57 -6.20 -15.83 -10.39
N GLU A 58 -5.73 -16.33 -11.53
CA GLU A 58 -5.83 -15.68 -12.85
C GLU A 58 -7.28 -15.49 -13.29
N GLU A 59 -8.12 -16.53 -13.16
CA GLU A 59 -9.55 -16.46 -13.50
C GLU A 59 -10.31 -15.41 -12.66
N SER A 60 -9.81 -15.10 -11.47
CA SER A 60 -10.42 -14.14 -10.56
C SER A 60 -9.83 -12.75 -10.79
N ALA A 61 -10.45 -11.95 -11.67
CA ALA A 61 -10.03 -10.58 -11.99
C ALA A 61 -9.72 -9.71 -10.75
N ALA A 62 -10.53 -9.82 -9.69
CA ALA A 62 -10.28 -9.10 -8.43
C ALA A 62 -8.98 -9.54 -7.74
N CYS A 63 -8.65 -10.84 -7.77
CA CYS A 63 -7.41 -11.37 -7.19
C CYS A 63 -6.21 -10.96 -8.03
N ALA A 64 -6.31 -11.12 -9.36
CA ALA A 64 -5.28 -10.72 -10.31
C ALA A 64 -4.95 -9.23 -10.18
N ASN A 65 -5.97 -8.37 -10.09
CA ASN A 65 -5.78 -6.93 -9.92
C ASN A 65 -5.08 -6.58 -8.60
N ILE A 66 -5.45 -7.23 -7.49
CA ILE A 66 -4.77 -7.00 -6.20
C ILE A 66 -3.31 -7.45 -6.25
N TYR A 67 -3.02 -8.59 -6.86
CA TYR A 67 -1.64 -9.07 -7.02
C TYR A 67 -0.79 -8.10 -7.87
N LYS A 68 -1.36 -7.60 -8.97
CA LYS A 68 -0.73 -6.58 -9.83
C LYS A 68 -0.51 -5.27 -9.07
N GLU A 69 -1.51 -4.83 -8.31
CA GLU A 69 -1.47 -3.61 -7.51
C GLU A 69 -0.40 -3.68 -6.43
N PHE A 70 -0.25 -4.84 -5.77
CA PHE A 70 0.83 -5.07 -4.81
C PHE A 70 2.21 -4.83 -5.43
N TRP A 71 2.50 -5.42 -6.58
CA TRP A 71 3.80 -5.23 -7.22
C TRP A 71 4.01 -3.80 -7.70
N ARG A 72 2.98 -3.14 -8.23
CA ARG A 72 3.05 -1.71 -8.57
C ARG A 72 3.46 -0.89 -7.35
N ASN A 73 2.74 -1.06 -6.25
CA ASN A 73 3.01 -0.35 -5.01
C ASN A 73 4.40 -0.69 -4.45
N PHE A 74 4.84 -1.95 -4.56
CA PHE A 74 6.17 -2.39 -4.17
C PHE A 74 7.27 -1.62 -4.91
N PHE A 75 7.18 -1.50 -6.23
CA PHE A 75 8.18 -0.74 -6.99
C PHE A 75 8.10 0.76 -6.70
N ASP A 76 6.90 1.31 -6.51
CA ASP A 76 6.73 2.72 -6.15
C ASP A 76 7.38 3.04 -4.80
N VAL A 77 7.18 2.20 -3.77
CA VAL A 77 7.79 2.44 -2.44
C VAL A 77 9.28 2.16 -2.44
N ALA A 78 9.75 1.14 -3.17
CA ALA A 78 11.17 0.82 -3.28
C ALA A 78 11.94 1.93 -4.03
N LYS A 79 11.31 2.56 -5.02
CA LYS A 79 11.89 3.67 -5.78
C LYS A 79 11.94 4.95 -4.95
N GLU A 80 10.83 5.33 -4.32
CA GLU A 80 10.73 6.61 -3.60
C GLU A 80 11.41 6.55 -2.22
N GLN A 81 11.49 5.36 -1.60
CA GLN A 81 12.08 5.14 -0.28
C GLN A 81 11.48 6.04 0.81
N LYS A 82 10.18 6.25 0.72
CA LYS A 82 9.37 7.11 1.58
C LYS A 82 8.22 6.33 2.19
N THR A 83 7.72 6.80 3.32
CA THR A 83 6.64 6.17 4.08
C THR A 83 5.28 6.49 3.43
N PRO A 84 4.49 5.48 3.03
CA PRO A 84 3.14 5.70 2.50
C PRO A 84 2.23 6.45 3.47
N LEU A 85 1.36 7.34 2.95
CA LEU A 85 0.38 8.06 3.77
C LEU A 85 -0.63 7.13 4.49
N GLU A 86 -0.83 5.92 3.98
CA GLU A 86 -1.74 4.94 4.56
C GLU A 86 -1.37 4.55 6.01
N TYR A 87 -0.10 4.74 6.41
CA TYR A 87 0.34 4.57 7.80
C TYR A 87 -0.32 5.54 8.78
N LEU A 88 -0.83 6.68 8.31
CA LEU A 88 -1.55 7.65 9.16
C LEU A 88 -3.00 7.22 9.44
N PHE A 89 -3.50 6.17 8.76
CA PHE A 89 -4.88 5.68 8.89
C PHE A 89 -5.94 6.79 8.78
N LEU A 90 -5.67 7.81 7.96
CA LEU A 90 -6.61 8.89 7.67
C LEU A 90 -7.89 8.32 7.04
N SER A 91 -9.00 9.04 7.22
CA SER A 91 -10.24 8.66 6.56
C SER A 91 -10.07 8.61 5.04
N THR A 92 -10.81 7.73 4.37
CA THR A 92 -10.75 7.57 2.91
C THR A 92 -11.00 8.90 2.18
N GLU A 93 -11.85 9.77 2.70
CA GLU A 93 -12.13 11.09 2.11
C GLU A 93 -10.92 12.03 2.17
N ILE A 94 -10.22 12.06 3.31
CA ILE A 94 -9.00 12.85 3.48
C ILE A 94 -7.91 12.32 2.54
N ASN A 95 -7.69 11.01 2.57
CA ASN A 95 -6.70 10.32 1.74
C ASN A 95 -6.94 10.58 0.23
N ASN A 96 -8.21 10.55 -0.21
CA ASN A 96 -8.63 10.93 -1.55
C ASN A 96 -8.19 12.37 -1.92
N CYS A 97 -8.39 13.31 -1.01
CA CYS A 97 -8.09 14.72 -1.26
C CYS A 97 -6.58 14.95 -1.38
N LEU A 98 -5.79 14.33 -0.50
CA LEU A 98 -4.33 14.41 -0.54
C LEU A 98 -3.77 13.81 -1.84
N ARG A 99 -4.25 12.65 -2.26
CA ARG A 99 -3.79 12.01 -3.50
C ARG A 99 -4.09 12.81 -4.76
N ARG A 100 -5.21 13.54 -4.83
CA ARG A 100 -5.49 14.45 -5.94
C ARG A 100 -4.47 15.59 -6.06
N GLN A 101 -3.79 15.92 -4.97
CA GLN A 101 -2.65 16.85 -4.94
C GLN A 101 -1.29 16.15 -5.14
N LYS A 102 -1.30 14.87 -5.53
CA LYS A 102 -0.11 14.02 -5.66
C LYS A 102 0.68 13.85 -4.35
N LEU A 103 0.03 14.06 -3.21
CA LEU A 103 0.59 13.74 -1.90
C LEU A 103 0.31 12.25 -1.65
N VAL A 104 1.35 11.43 -1.75
CA VAL A 104 1.26 9.97 -1.63
C VAL A 104 2.06 9.45 -0.42
N TYR A 105 3.06 10.22 0.01
CA TYR A 105 3.96 9.86 1.09
C TYR A 105 3.92 10.89 2.22
N ILE A 106 4.19 10.45 3.45
CA ILE A 106 4.18 11.29 4.66
C ILE A 106 5.21 12.41 4.52
N GLU A 107 6.38 12.10 3.99
CA GLU A 107 7.49 13.03 3.78
C GLU A 107 7.11 14.15 2.79
N ASP A 108 6.31 13.84 1.77
CA ASP A 108 5.83 14.86 0.82
C ASP A 108 4.84 15.81 1.50
N LEU A 109 3.93 15.26 2.33
CA LEU A 109 2.97 16.03 3.10
C LEU A 109 3.66 16.98 4.08
N LEU A 110 4.67 16.49 4.82
CA LEU A 110 5.50 17.31 5.70
C LEU A 110 6.33 18.35 4.94
N SER A 111 6.79 18.06 3.72
CA SER A 111 7.58 19.04 2.97
C SER A 111 6.74 20.22 2.45
N GLN A 112 5.46 19.99 2.13
CA GLN A 112 4.62 20.95 1.42
C GLN A 112 3.51 21.58 2.28
N TYR A 113 3.05 20.91 3.33
CA TYR A 113 1.87 21.30 4.11
C TYR A 113 2.12 21.13 5.61
N ASN A 114 2.79 22.11 6.21
CA ASN A 114 3.22 22.09 7.62
C ASN A 114 2.22 22.72 8.59
N THR A 115 1.20 23.40 8.08
CA THR A 115 0.24 24.15 8.89
C THR A 115 -1.20 23.84 8.49
N ILE A 116 -2.13 24.13 9.39
CA ILE A 116 -3.57 24.04 9.10
C ILE A 116 -3.91 24.95 7.91
N ASP A 117 -3.36 26.17 7.86
CA ASP A 117 -3.63 27.14 6.78
C ASP A 117 -3.15 26.64 5.42
N ASP A 118 -2.04 25.90 5.36
CA ASP A 118 -1.59 25.27 4.12
C ASP A 118 -2.55 24.16 3.68
N LEU A 119 -2.98 23.31 4.61
CA LEU A 119 -3.92 22.21 4.31
C LEU A 119 -5.28 22.72 3.84
N LEU A 120 -5.74 23.85 4.37
CA LEU A 120 -6.99 24.51 3.94
C LEU A 120 -6.95 24.98 2.48
N LYS A 121 -5.76 25.13 1.87
CA LYS A 121 -5.61 25.43 0.43
C LYS A 121 -5.95 24.22 -0.44
N ILE A 122 -5.94 23.01 0.12
CA ILE A 122 -6.31 21.79 -0.60
C ILE A 122 -7.82 21.77 -0.78
N ARG A 123 -8.27 21.72 -2.03
CA ARG A 123 -9.69 21.63 -2.38
C ARG A 123 -10.36 20.46 -1.63
N LYS A 124 -11.47 20.76 -0.93
CA LYS A 124 -12.29 19.84 -0.09
C LYS A 124 -11.69 19.46 1.27
N ILE A 125 -10.53 20.01 1.66
CA ILE A 125 -10.05 19.92 3.04
C ILE A 125 -10.61 21.12 3.82
N GLY A 126 -11.48 20.85 4.80
CA GLY A 126 -11.94 21.85 5.77
C GLY A 126 -11.16 21.77 7.08
N GLU A 127 -11.43 22.69 8.01
CA GLU A 127 -10.67 22.81 9.26
C GLU A 127 -10.60 21.51 10.07
N LYS A 128 -11.71 20.78 10.16
CA LYS A 128 -11.75 19.50 10.90
C LYS A 128 -10.80 18.47 10.28
N ALA A 129 -10.80 18.36 8.96
CA ALA A 129 -9.92 17.45 8.23
C ALA A 129 -8.45 17.89 8.34
N ALA A 130 -8.17 19.19 8.24
CA ALA A 130 -6.83 19.73 8.41
C ALA A 130 -6.27 19.45 9.82
N LYS A 131 -7.08 19.67 10.86
CA LYS A 131 -6.71 19.33 12.25
C LYS A 131 -6.46 17.83 12.43
N ASP A 132 -7.30 16.99 11.84
CA ASP A 132 -7.13 15.53 11.90
C ASP A 132 -5.82 15.08 11.25
N ILE A 133 -5.48 15.62 10.06
CA ILE A 133 -4.20 15.37 9.39
C ILE A 133 -3.02 15.76 10.29
N ILE A 134 -3.01 16.98 10.81
CA ILE A 134 -1.90 17.47 11.66
C ILE A 134 -1.78 16.64 12.94
N ASN A 135 -2.89 16.30 13.58
CA ASN A 135 -2.88 15.46 14.77
C ASN A 135 -2.28 14.09 14.45
N LYS A 136 -2.70 13.44 13.36
CA LYS A 136 -2.17 12.14 12.96
C LYS A 136 -0.69 12.19 12.58
N LEU A 137 -0.25 13.26 11.93
CA LEU A 137 1.17 13.49 11.63
C LEU A 137 1.99 13.65 12.91
N ASN A 138 1.50 14.42 13.87
CA ASN A 138 2.17 14.64 15.16
C ASN A 138 2.19 13.38 16.03
N GLU A 139 1.13 12.55 15.94
CA GLU A 139 1.06 11.26 16.63
C GLU A 139 1.95 10.20 15.97
N PHE A 140 2.16 10.26 14.66
CA PHE A 140 2.88 9.22 13.93
C PHE A 140 4.39 9.33 14.11
N THR A 141 4.98 8.27 14.67
CA THR A 141 6.42 8.15 14.89
C THR A 141 7.02 6.91 14.23
N SER A 142 8.35 6.84 14.22
CA SER A 142 9.06 5.63 13.77
C SER A 142 8.76 4.39 14.62
N ILE A 143 8.34 4.56 15.88
CA ILE A 143 7.94 3.46 16.77
C ILE A 143 6.58 2.91 16.33
N ASP A 144 5.65 3.78 15.93
CA ASP A 144 4.34 3.38 15.43
C ASP A 144 4.47 2.59 14.14
N LYS A 145 5.30 3.06 13.19
CA LYS A 145 5.58 2.32 11.95
C LYS A 145 6.07 0.91 12.24
N LYS A 146 7.09 0.75 13.11
CA LYS A 146 7.63 -0.57 13.48
C LYS A 146 6.58 -1.47 14.11
N THR A 147 5.69 -0.90 14.92
CA THR A 147 4.59 -1.64 15.56
C THR A 147 3.58 -2.13 14.53
N ILE A 148 3.20 -1.27 13.59
CA ILE A 148 2.30 -1.61 12.48
C ILE A 148 2.94 -2.67 11.58
N ASP A 149 4.20 -2.50 11.20
CA ASP A 149 4.96 -3.45 10.37
C ASP A 149 5.01 -4.83 11.04
N LYS A 150 5.28 -4.88 12.34
CA LYS A 150 5.27 -6.13 13.11
C LYS A 150 3.90 -6.82 13.02
N GLN A 151 2.81 -6.09 13.23
CA GLN A 151 1.46 -6.64 13.12
C GLN A 151 1.15 -7.12 11.69
N ILE A 152 1.61 -6.40 10.67
CA ILE A 152 1.46 -6.82 9.26
C ILE A 152 2.18 -8.15 9.05
N MET A 153 3.42 -8.28 9.51
CA MET A 153 4.21 -9.49 9.36
C MET A 153 3.62 -10.68 10.11
N GLU A 154 3.15 -10.50 11.36
CA GLU A 154 2.47 -11.54 12.14
C GLU A 154 1.19 -12.04 11.45
N ASN A 155 0.45 -11.16 10.77
CA ASN A 155 -0.74 -11.56 10.01
C ASN A 155 -0.40 -12.15 8.62
N ASN A 156 0.85 -12.03 8.18
CA ASN A 156 1.33 -12.41 6.86
C ASN A 156 2.64 -13.20 6.91
N GLU A 157 2.78 -14.13 7.85
CA GLU A 157 4.00 -14.94 8.04
C GLU A 157 4.46 -15.68 6.77
N ASP A 158 3.50 -16.09 5.94
CA ASP A 158 3.68 -16.76 4.66
C ASP A 158 3.78 -15.80 3.46
N CYS A 159 3.99 -14.50 3.69
CA CYS A 159 4.29 -13.53 2.62
C CYS A 159 5.49 -13.96 1.77
N TYR A 160 6.43 -14.72 2.32
CA TYR A 160 7.58 -15.24 1.57
C TYR A 160 7.17 -16.18 0.43
N VAL A 161 6.03 -16.88 0.54
CA VAL A 161 5.52 -17.72 -0.54
C VAL A 161 5.13 -16.87 -1.76
N LEU A 162 4.66 -15.63 -1.54
CA LEU A 162 4.42 -14.66 -2.61
C LEU A 162 5.70 -14.38 -3.41
N TYR A 163 6.81 -14.20 -2.69
CA TYR A 163 8.13 -13.95 -3.28
C TYR A 163 8.67 -15.19 -3.98
N GLU A 164 8.59 -16.36 -3.33
CA GLU A 164 9.13 -17.62 -3.85
C GLU A 164 8.42 -18.09 -5.13
N GLU A 165 7.11 -17.86 -5.24
CA GLU A 165 6.29 -18.32 -6.38
C GLU A 165 6.06 -17.22 -7.44
N ARG A 166 6.78 -16.07 -7.35
CA ARG A 166 6.55 -14.90 -8.21
C ARG A 166 6.80 -15.15 -9.70
N ASP A 167 7.76 -16.00 -10.03
CA ASP A 167 8.11 -16.41 -11.39
C ASP A 167 6.94 -17.09 -12.11
N LYS A 168 6.18 -17.91 -11.39
CA LYS A 168 5.01 -18.61 -11.92
C LYS A 168 3.81 -17.68 -12.15
N LEU A 169 3.79 -16.52 -11.50
CA LEU A 169 2.70 -15.56 -11.52
C LEU A 169 2.96 -14.34 -12.41
N LEU A 170 4.10 -14.29 -13.11
CA LEU A 170 4.45 -13.15 -13.99
C LEU A 170 3.42 -12.86 -15.07
N HIS A 171 2.69 -13.87 -15.54
CA HIS A 171 1.66 -13.71 -16.56
C HIS A 171 0.48 -12.85 -16.09
N ILE A 172 0.24 -12.77 -14.78
CA ILE A 172 -0.85 -12.02 -14.14
C ILE A 172 -0.55 -10.52 -14.09
N VAL A 173 0.73 -10.15 -14.05
CA VAL A 173 1.19 -8.74 -13.94
C VAL A 173 1.28 -8.04 -15.31
N LYS A 174 0.61 -8.58 -16.35
CA LYS A 174 0.48 -7.94 -17.67
C LYS A 174 -0.24 -6.60 -17.59
#